data_AF-A0A8H6LYT1-F1
#
_entry.id   AF-A0A8H6LYT1-F1
#
_cell.length_a   1.000
_cell.length_b   1.000
_cell.length_c   1.000
_cell.angle_alpha   90.00
_cell.angle_beta   90.00
_cell.angle_gamma   90.00
#
_symmetry.space_group_name_H-M   'P 1'
#
loop_
_entity.id
_entity.type
_entity.pdbx_description
1 polymer ?
#
loop_
_entity_poly.entity_id
_entity_poly.type
_entity_poly.pdbx_seq_one_letter_code
_entity_poly.pdbx_strand_id
1 'polypeptide(L)'
;SQALIVPFDPSAPSQAVAGVLPLQLWSLTPSGDKAPKAGTTATFYNTPAGKTTTISSVGDGFAAKASEVKRELVRKSVGAAVKELKAFEGVKEVVVDASLDPHAAAVAAHLALYKFTLKTSGGASPFDPRNTEPAKDKIAFAPVEASAEWDRGVVYAQSQNLARTLAEYPANMITPTAFTERVRKEFEGIANVEIIVRDEAWAAEKGMNVFLSVTHGTSEPAKFLEIIYKGAADKTAAPLAFVGKGITFDSGGISLKPGAGMKLMRGDMGGAAAVVSAGLAIAKLQLPCDVATINLVVTTPLTENMPGPSATKPGDM
;
A
#
# COMPACT_ATOMS: atom_id res chain seq x y z
N SER A 1 9.09 -23.71 3.61
CA SER A 1 8.26 -24.22 4.71
C SER A 1 7.04 -23.32 4.89
N GLN A 2 5.98 -23.87 5.49
CA GLN A 2 4.76 -23.13 5.86
C GLN A 2 4.86 -22.74 7.35
N ALA A 3 4.51 -21.51 7.68
CA ALA A 3 4.40 -21.02 9.05
C ALA A 3 2.97 -20.58 9.37
N LEU A 4 2.66 -20.44 10.66
CA LEU A 4 1.33 -20.10 11.16
C LEU A 4 1.42 -18.84 12.02
N ILE A 5 0.46 -17.93 11.88
CA ILE A 5 0.28 -16.79 12.78
C ILE A 5 -1.04 -16.95 13.52
N VAL A 6 -0.99 -16.87 14.85
CA VAL A 6 -2.17 -16.96 15.71
C VAL A 6 -2.27 -15.75 16.64
N PRO A 7 -3.11 -14.76 16.31
CA PRO A 7 -3.45 -13.70 17.24
C PRO A 7 -4.11 -14.27 18.49
N PHE A 8 -3.61 -13.91 19.66
CA PHE A 8 -4.01 -14.48 20.94
C PHE A 8 -4.73 -13.47 21.81
N ASP A 9 -5.99 -13.76 22.08
CA ASP A 9 -6.79 -13.21 23.18
C ASP A 9 -6.84 -14.23 24.33
N PRO A 10 -6.30 -13.92 25.52
CA PRO A 10 -6.36 -14.83 26.67
C PRO A 10 -7.78 -15.21 27.10
N SER A 11 -8.76 -14.32 26.87
CA SER A 11 -10.15 -14.54 27.28
C SER A 11 -10.93 -15.44 26.33
N ALA A 12 -10.47 -15.51 25.08
CA ALA A 12 -11.05 -16.36 24.03
C ALA A 12 -9.95 -16.90 23.11
N PRO A 13 -9.13 -17.86 23.58
CA PRO A 13 -8.08 -18.44 22.76
C PRO A 13 -8.67 -19.11 21.51
N SER A 14 -8.08 -18.81 20.34
CA SER A 14 -8.55 -19.39 19.09
C SER A 14 -8.39 -20.91 19.04
N GLN A 15 -9.29 -21.57 18.32
CA GLN A 15 -9.24 -22.98 17.97
C GLN A 15 -9.26 -23.22 16.45
N ALA A 16 -9.14 -22.15 15.64
CA ALA A 16 -9.27 -22.23 14.19
C ALA A 16 -8.15 -23.06 13.54
N VAL A 17 -6.96 -23.07 14.15
CA VAL A 17 -5.76 -23.71 13.58
C VAL A 17 -5.60 -25.13 14.13
N ALA A 18 -5.90 -26.13 13.31
CA ALA A 18 -5.78 -27.54 13.70
C ALA A 18 -4.36 -27.91 14.17
N GLY A 19 -4.27 -28.56 15.34
CA GLY A 19 -3.00 -29.00 15.94
C GLY A 19 -2.21 -27.90 16.65
N VAL A 20 -2.77 -26.70 16.78
CA VAL A 20 -2.21 -25.62 17.60
C VAL A 20 -3.09 -25.43 18.83
N LEU A 21 -2.46 -25.35 20.01
CA LEU A 21 -3.13 -25.07 21.29
C LEU A 21 -2.63 -23.72 21.81
N PRO A 22 -3.25 -22.58 21.41
CA PRO A 22 -2.67 -21.27 21.67
C PRO A 22 -2.49 -20.96 23.16
N LEU A 23 -3.41 -21.42 24.01
CA LEU A 23 -3.30 -21.25 25.46
C LEU A 23 -2.08 -21.98 26.04
N GLN A 24 -1.85 -23.22 25.63
CA GLN A 24 -0.71 -24.02 26.08
C GLN A 24 0.60 -23.39 25.62
N LEU A 25 0.69 -23.04 24.34
CA LEU A 25 1.89 -22.39 23.78
C LEU A 25 2.13 -21.02 24.42
N TRP A 26 1.09 -20.22 24.63
CA TRP A 26 1.23 -18.92 25.30
C TRP A 26 1.72 -19.07 26.73
N SER A 27 1.31 -20.12 27.46
CA SER A 27 1.80 -20.39 28.82
C SER A 27 3.31 -20.68 28.90
N LEU A 28 3.94 -21.05 27.78
CA LEU A 28 5.39 -21.25 27.67
C LEU A 28 6.13 -19.95 27.34
N THR A 29 5.43 -18.85 27.09
CA THR A 29 6.03 -17.54 26.79
C THR A 29 6.40 -16.85 28.11
N PRO A 30 7.59 -16.21 28.22
CA PRO A 30 7.93 -15.44 29.40
C PRO A 30 6.88 -14.37 29.72
N SER A 31 6.22 -14.51 30.87
CA SER A 31 5.22 -13.56 31.36
C SER A 31 5.73 -12.85 32.62
N GLY A 32 5.53 -11.53 32.70
CA GLY A 32 5.69 -10.77 33.94
C GLY A 32 4.35 -10.52 34.63
N ASP A 33 4.35 -9.75 35.72
CA ASP A 33 3.14 -9.43 36.51
C ASP A 33 2.05 -8.67 35.74
N LYS A 34 2.38 -8.13 34.56
CA LYS A 34 1.46 -7.38 33.70
C LYS A 34 1.14 -8.17 32.45
N ALA A 35 -0.12 -8.09 32.02
CA ALA A 35 -0.57 -8.66 30.75
C ALA A 35 0.30 -8.16 29.57
N PRO A 36 0.72 -9.05 28.66
CA PRO A 36 1.53 -8.69 27.50
C PRO A 36 0.84 -7.66 26.61
N LYS A 37 1.60 -6.68 26.13
CA LYS A 37 1.08 -5.65 25.23
C LYS A 37 0.71 -6.24 23.88
N ALA A 38 -0.22 -5.60 23.17
CA ALA A 38 -0.53 -5.96 21.79
C ALA A 38 0.74 -5.89 20.92
N GLY A 39 0.98 -6.94 20.13
CA GLY A 39 2.19 -7.12 19.32
C GLY A 39 3.35 -7.82 20.03
N THR A 40 3.22 -8.20 21.30
CA THR A 40 4.15 -9.16 21.92
C THR A 40 3.98 -10.51 21.24
N THR A 41 5.08 -11.09 20.78
CA THR A 41 5.08 -12.32 19.98
C THR A 41 5.97 -13.40 20.60
N ALA A 42 5.65 -14.66 20.30
CA ALA A 42 6.47 -15.81 20.64
C ALA A 42 6.37 -16.85 19.52
N THR A 43 7.53 -17.30 19.04
CA THR A 43 7.62 -18.29 17.98
C THR A 43 8.00 -19.65 18.51
N PHE A 44 7.20 -20.64 18.14
CA PHE A 44 7.34 -22.05 18.50
C PHE A 44 7.61 -22.88 17.24
N TYR A 45 8.39 -23.94 17.40
CA TYR A 45 8.74 -24.83 16.31
C TYR A 45 8.01 -26.16 16.48
N ASN A 46 7.75 -26.84 15.37
CA ASN A 46 7.14 -28.15 15.35
C ASN A 46 5.74 -28.19 15.99
N THR A 47 4.96 -27.11 15.84
CA THR A 47 3.65 -26.91 16.49
C THR A 47 2.60 -26.41 15.48
N PRO A 48 2.03 -27.24 14.59
CA PRO A 48 2.11 -28.70 14.56
C PRO A 48 3.37 -29.22 13.85
N ALA A 49 3.56 -30.54 13.86
CA ALA A 49 4.77 -31.17 13.35
C ALA A 49 5.18 -30.64 11.96
N GLY A 50 6.46 -30.26 11.82
CA GLY A 50 7.02 -29.72 10.58
C GLY A 50 6.66 -28.26 10.26
N LYS A 51 5.91 -27.56 11.12
CA LYS A 51 5.55 -26.14 10.95
C LYS A 51 6.10 -25.26 12.07
N THR A 52 6.24 -23.98 11.77
CA THR A 52 6.57 -22.93 12.73
C THR A 52 5.31 -22.14 13.06
N THR A 53 5.07 -21.84 14.33
CA THR A 53 3.89 -21.09 14.79
C THR A 53 4.30 -19.90 15.62
N THR A 54 3.89 -18.71 15.18
CA THR A 54 4.06 -17.47 15.94
C THR A 54 2.73 -17.08 16.55
N ILE A 55 2.69 -17.03 17.88
CA ILE A 55 1.55 -16.50 18.63
C ILE A 55 1.81 -15.03 18.92
N SER A 56 0.80 -14.19 18.75
CA SER A 56 0.92 -12.74 18.97
C SER A 56 -0.22 -12.17 19.80
N SER A 57 0.08 -11.53 20.92
CA SER A 57 -0.92 -10.92 21.81
C SER A 57 -1.69 -9.81 21.10
N VAL A 58 -3.02 -9.79 21.26
CA VAL A 58 -3.87 -8.62 20.93
C VAL A 58 -4.01 -7.62 22.08
N GLY A 59 -3.33 -7.87 23.20
CA GLY A 59 -3.33 -7.01 24.38
C GLY A 59 -4.48 -7.26 25.34
N ASP A 60 -4.44 -6.58 26.48
CA ASP A 60 -5.36 -6.80 27.59
C ASP A 60 -6.75 -6.17 27.36
N GLY A 61 -7.78 -6.87 27.84
CA GLY A 61 -9.18 -6.47 27.73
C GLY A 61 -9.66 -6.31 26.29
N PHE A 62 -9.11 -7.06 25.33
CA PHE A 62 -9.45 -6.97 23.91
C PHE A 62 -10.96 -7.05 23.69
N ALA A 63 -11.63 -8.05 24.27
CA ALA A 63 -13.07 -8.25 24.17
C ALA A 63 -13.91 -7.02 24.57
N ALA A 64 -13.44 -6.22 25.52
CA ALA A 64 -14.13 -5.03 26.02
C ALA A 64 -13.85 -3.74 25.22
N LYS A 65 -12.93 -3.77 24.24
CA LYS A 65 -12.59 -2.59 23.43
C LYS A 65 -13.65 -2.31 22.35
N ALA A 66 -13.74 -1.04 21.94
CA ALA A 66 -14.51 -0.64 20.77
C ALA A 66 -13.99 -1.29 19.48
N SER A 67 -14.84 -1.44 18.47
CA SER A 67 -14.52 -2.12 17.19
C SER A 67 -13.28 -1.55 16.50
N GLU A 68 -13.18 -0.23 16.37
CA GLU A 68 -12.03 0.43 15.73
C GLU A 68 -10.71 0.16 16.48
N VAL A 69 -10.78 0.11 17.82
CA VAL A 69 -9.62 -0.20 18.65
C VAL A 69 -9.24 -1.67 18.49
N LYS A 70 -10.20 -2.59 18.49
CA LYS A 70 -9.95 -4.03 18.24
C LYS A 70 -9.24 -4.23 16.91
N ARG A 71 -9.70 -3.56 15.85
CA ARG A 71 -9.11 -3.60 14.51
C ARG A 71 -7.63 -3.19 14.52
N GLU A 72 -7.29 -2.11 15.19
CA GLU A 72 -5.89 -1.67 15.33
C GLU A 72 -5.04 -2.66 16.17
N LEU A 73 -5.62 -3.27 17.20
CA LEU A 73 -4.93 -4.27 18.01
C LEU A 73 -4.63 -5.55 17.21
N VAL A 74 -5.57 -6.00 16.37
CA VAL A 74 -5.34 -7.10 15.41
C VAL A 74 -4.23 -6.72 14.43
N ARG A 75 -4.26 -5.50 13.86
CA ARG A 75 -3.20 -5.03 12.96
C ARG A 75 -1.82 -5.05 13.61
N LYS A 76 -1.74 -4.57 14.84
CA LYS A 76 -0.49 -4.53 15.61
C LYS A 76 0.02 -5.94 15.93
N SER A 77 -0.87 -6.84 16.31
CA SER A 77 -0.57 -8.24 16.61
C SER A 77 -0.03 -8.97 15.38
N VAL A 78 -0.81 -9.06 14.30
CA VAL A 78 -0.42 -9.76 13.07
C VAL A 78 0.81 -9.12 12.43
N GLY A 79 0.88 -7.79 12.39
CA GLY A 79 2.01 -7.08 11.82
C GLY A 79 3.32 -7.32 12.58
N ALA A 80 3.27 -7.53 13.89
CA ALA A 80 4.44 -7.90 14.68
C ALA A 80 4.88 -9.34 14.38
N ALA A 81 3.93 -10.29 14.33
CA ALA A 81 4.21 -11.69 13.99
C ALA A 81 4.85 -11.84 12.60
N VAL A 82 4.37 -11.09 11.60
CA VAL A 82 4.96 -11.08 10.25
C VAL A 82 6.41 -10.57 10.27
N LYS A 83 6.69 -9.51 11.05
CA LYS A 83 8.05 -8.96 11.15
C LYS A 83 9.01 -9.96 11.78
N GLU A 84 8.57 -10.72 12.78
CA GLU A 84 9.35 -11.79 13.38
C GLU A 84 9.58 -12.92 12.38
N LEU A 85 8.52 -13.40 11.71
CA LEU A 85 8.59 -14.48 10.73
C LEU A 85 9.48 -14.15 9.52
N LYS A 86 9.55 -12.87 9.14
CA LYS A 86 10.42 -12.38 8.05
C LYS A 86 11.92 -12.56 8.33
N ALA A 87 12.32 -12.71 9.60
CA ALA A 87 13.71 -12.95 9.97
C ALA A 87 14.15 -14.40 9.75
N PHE A 88 13.21 -15.34 9.57
CA PHE A 88 13.52 -16.74 9.35
C PHE A 88 13.73 -17.05 7.88
N GLU A 89 14.82 -17.77 7.57
CA GLU A 89 15.06 -18.25 6.22
C GLU A 89 14.15 -19.45 5.89
N GLY A 90 13.68 -19.51 4.64
CA GLY A 90 12.95 -20.67 4.11
C GLY A 90 11.43 -20.65 4.30
N VAL A 91 10.87 -19.71 5.07
CA VAL A 91 9.41 -19.48 5.14
C VAL A 91 8.94 -18.92 3.79
N LYS A 92 8.07 -19.66 3.11
CA LYS A 92 7.51 -19.28 1.79
C LYS A 92 6.01 -19.00 1.85
N GLU A 93 5.34 -19.54 2.84
CA GLU A 93 3.90 -19.45 3.01
C GLU A 93 3.59 -19.26 4.49
N VAL A 94 2.67 -18.36 4.79
CA VAL A 94 2.19 -18.08 6.14
C VAL A 94 0.67 -18.18 6.14
N VAL A 95 0.13 -19.09 6.94
CA VAL A 95 -1.31 -19.18 7.18
C VAL A 95 -1.65 -18.37 8.43
N VAL A 96 -2.60 -17.45 8.31
CA VAL A 96 -2.99 -16.52 9.38
C VAL A 96 -4.35 -16.91 9.92
N ASP A 97 -4.43 -17.09 11.24
CA ASP A 97 -5.71 -17.10 11.92
C ASP A 97 -6.31 -15.71 11.91
N ALA A 98 -7.30 -15.55 11.05
CA ALA A 98 -7.98 -14.31 10.74
C ALA A 98 -9.29 -14.14 11.53
N SER A 99 -9.63 -15.06 12.44
CA SER A 99 -10.94 -15.15 13.11
C SER A 99 -11.35 -13.90 13.90
N LEU A 100 -10.40 -13.10 14.39
CA LEU A 100 -10.71 -11.89 15.15
C LEU A 100 -11.16 -10.70 14.27
N ASP A 101 -10.52 -10.51 13.11
CA ASP A 101 -10.88 -9.50 12.10
C ASP A 101 -10.12 -9.85 10.79
N PRO A 102 -10.77 -10.51 9.81
CA PRO A 102 -10.08 -10.97 8.60
C PRO A 102 -9.50 -9.85 7.76
N HIS A 103 -10.22 -8.74 7.65
CA HIS A 103 -9.77 -7.57 6.90
C HIS A 103 -8.53 -6.95 7.56
N ALA A 104 -8.54 -6.76 8.87
CA ALA A 104 -7.42 -6.19 9.62
C ALA A 104 -6.16 -7.07 9.56
N ALA A 105 -6.33 -8.39 9.68
CA ALA A 105 -5.26 -9.36 9.60
C ALA A 105 -4.61 -9.37 8.21
N ALA A 106 -5.42 -9.41 7.14
CA ALA A 106 -4.93 -9.34 5.76
C ALA A 106 -4.14 -8.04 5.51
N VAL A 107 -4.68 -6.91 5.96
CA VAL A 107 -4.02 -5.60 5.83
C VAL A 107 -2.65 -5.62 6.52
N ALA A 108 -2.60 -6.04 7.78
CA ALA A 108 -1.36 -6.05 8.53
C ALA A 108 -0.32 -7.00 7.96
N ALA A 109 -0.71 -8.19 7.51
CA ALA A 109 0.19 -9.17 6.93
C ALA A 109 0.96 -8.60 5.73
N HIS A 110 0.23 -8.04 4.76
CA HIS A 110 0.81 -7.51 3.53
C HIS A 110 1.55 -6.18 3.74
N LEU A 111 1.06 -5.30 4.62
CA LEU A 111 1.75 -4.05 4.93
C LEU A 111 3.05 -4.26 5.73
N ALA A 112 3.11 -5.28 6.59
CA ALA A 112 4.30 -5.61 7.36
C ALA A 112 5.37 -6.32 6.52
N LEU A 113 4.97 -7.09 5.50
CA LEU A 113 5.89 -7.70 4.56
C LEU A 113 6.59 -6.66 3.67
N TYR A 114 5.89 -5.58 3.31
CA TYR A 114 6.38 -4.53 2.41
C TYR A 114 7.76 -4.02 2.81
N LYS A 115 8.68 -4.02 1.85
CA LYS A 115 10.02 -3.45 1.99
C LYS A 115 10.50 -2.99 0.62
N PHE A 116 10.46 -1.68 0.38
CA PHE A 116 11.10 -1.11 -0.79
C PHE A 116 12.62 -1.24 -0.68
N THR A 117 13.26 -1.72 -1.74
CA THR A 117 14.73 -1.77 -1.85
C THR A 117 15.14 -1.86 -3.30
N LEU A 118 16.09 -1.05 -3.74
CA LEU A 118 16.74 -1.18 -5.06
C LEU A 118 18.12 -1.86 -4.98
N LYS A 119 18.55 -2.24 -3.77
CA LYS A 119 19.86 -2.88 -3.56
C LYS A 119 19.86 -4.28 -4.19
N THR A 120 20.94 -4.58 -4.91
CA THR A 120 21.14 -5.83 -5.68
C THR A 120 21.99 -6.87 -4.97
N SER A 121 22.54 -6.58 -3.77
CA SER A 121 23.47 -7.44 -3.04
C SER A 121 22.84 -8.71 -2.42
N GLY A 122 21.72 -9.19 -2.96
CA GLY A 122 20.99 -10.36 -2.49
C GLY A 122 19.92 -10.87 -3.48
N GLY A 123 20.07 -10.56 -4.77
CA GLY A 123 19.13 -10.90 -5.84
C GLY A 123 18.53 -9.68 -6.54
N ALA A 124 17.74 -9.95 -7.59
CA ALA A 124 17.03 -8.93 -8.35
C ALA A 124 15.89 -8.30 -7.50
N SER A 125 15.78 -6.96 -7.51
CA SER A 125 14.74 -6.27 -6.74
C SER A 125 13.37 -6.34 -7.44
N PRO A 126 12.26 -6.61 -6.74
CA PRO A 126 10.91 -6.44 -7.29
C PRO A 126 10.61 -5.04 -7.84
N PHE A 127 11.39 -4.06 -7.41
CA PHE A 127 11.22 -2.66 -7.76
C PHE A 127 12.25 -2.18 -8.78
N ASP A 128 13.09 -3.07 -9.34
CA ASP A 128 13.97 -2.66 -10.44
C ASP A 128 13.16 -2.63 -11.75
N PRO A 129 12.99 -1.47 -12.41
CA PRO A 129 12.23 -1.34 -13.64
C PRO A 129 12.89 -2.05 -14.82
N ARG A 130 14.16 -2.47 -14.69
CA ARG A 130 14.86 -3.28 -15.70
C ARG A 130 14.47 -4.76 -15.62
N ASN A 131 13.81 -5.19 -14.53
CA ASN A 131 13.37 -6.57 -14.41
C ASN A 131 12.13 -6.79 -15.28
N THR A 132 12.23 -7.77 -16.18
CA THR A 132 11.15 -8.14 -17.11
C THR A 132 10.12 -9.08 -16.48
N GLU A 133 10.45 -9.74 -15.37
CA GLU A 133 9.53 -10.60 -14.64
C GLU A 133 9.01 -9.96 -13.34
N PRO A 134 7.72 -10.13 -13.01
CA PRO A 134 7.20 -9.72 -11.72
C PRO A 134 7.84 -10.56 -10.63
N ALA A 135 8.67 -9.92 -9.81
CA ALA A 135 9.27 -10.59 -8.68
C ALA A 135 8.18 -11.01 -7.69
N LYS A 136 8.15 -12.30 -7.38
CA LYS A 136 7.21 -12.87 -6.42
C LYS A 136 7.59 -12.42 -5.02
N ASP A 137 6.58 -12.12 -4.21
CA ASP A 137 6.79 -11.91 -2.78
C ASP A 137 7.48 -13.13 -2.17
N LYS A 138 8.41 -12.88 -1.24
CA LYS A 138 9.14 -13.96 -0.56
C LYS A 138 8.22 -14.87 0.25
N ILE A 139 7.10 -14.33 0.73
CA ILE A 139 6.13 -14.99 1.59
C ILE A 139 4.74 -14.74 1.00
N ALA A 140 4.00 -15.82 0.72
CA ALA A 140 2.57 -15.76 0.42
C ALA A 140 1.75 -15.87 1.72
N PHE A 141 0.64 -15.14 1.81
CA PHE A 141 -0.29 -15.22 2.94
C PHE A 141 -1.61 -15.85 2.53
N ALA A 142 -2.14 -16.72 3.38
CA ALA A 142 -3.50 -17.24 3.27
C ALA A 142 -4.18 -17.20 4.64
N PRO A 143 -5.50 -16.97 4.73
CA PRO A 143 -6.20 -17.15 5.99
C PRO A 143 -6.45 -18.64 6.25
N VAL A 144 -6.65 -19.02 7.51
CA VAL A 144 -7.12 -20.38 7.86
C VAL A 144 -8.49 -20.66 7.21
N GLU A 145 -9.37 -19.67 7.24
CA GLU A 145 -10.69 -19.71 6.63
C GLU A 145 -10.80 -18.58 5.60
N ALA A 146 -11.12 -18.94 4.35
CA ALA A 146 -11.30 -17.96 3.29
C ALA A 146 -12.50 -17.06 3.57
N SER A 147 -12.38 -15.75 3.32
CA SER A 147 -13.48 -14.81 3.46
C SER A 147 -13.32 -13.63 2.53
N ALA A 148 -14.45 -13.06 2.09
CA ALA A 148 -14.45 -11.84 1.29
C ALA A 148 -13.78 -10.67 2.03
N GLU A 149 -13.87 -10.60 3.36
CA GLU A 149 -13.21 -9.56 4.15
C GLU A 149 -11.68 -9.67 4.14
N TRP A 150 -11.14 -10.89 4.12
CA TRP A 150 -9.71 -11.09 3.91
C TRP A 150 -9.29 -10.56 2.54
N ASP A 151 -9.98 -10.97 1.48
CA ASP A 151 -9.66 -10.55 0.10
C ASP A 151 -9.74 -9.03 -0.06
N ARG A 152 -10.75 -8.40 0.54
CA ARG A 152 -10.86 -6.93 0.62
C ARG A 152 -9.63 -6.33 1.32
N GLY A 153 -9.21 -6.88 2.45
CA GLY A 153 -8.03 -6.42 3.17
C GLY A 153 -6.72 -6.58 2.37
N VAL A 154 -6.60 -7.62 1.55
CA VAL A 154 -5.48 -7.79 0.60
C VAL A 154 -5.46 -6.65 -0.40
N VAL A 155 -6.60 -6.32 -1.02
CA VAL A 155 -6.70 -5.22 -1.99
C VAL A 155 -6.34 -3.87 -1.36
N TYR A 156 -6.80 -3.60 -0.13
CA TYR A 156 -6.43 -2.38 0.62
C TYR A 156 -4.91 -2.30 0.82
N ALA A 157 -4.29 -3.40 1.28
CA ALA A 157 -2.86 -3.41 1.56
C ALA A 157 -2.01 -3.26 0.31
N GLN A 158 -2.36 -3.97 -0.76
CA GLN A 158 -1.64 -3.89 -2.05
C GLN A 158 -1.75 -2.49 -2.65
N SER A 159 -2.94 -1.89 -2.60
CA SER A 159 -3.15 -0.52 -3.09
C SER A 159 -2.36 0.49 -2.24
N GLN A 160 -2.37 0.37 -0.91
CA GLN A 160 -1.54 1.23 -0.07
C GLN A 160 -0.04 1.02 -0.30
N ASN A 161 0.40 -0.21 -0.54
CA ASN A 161 1.78 -0.51 -0.90
C ASN A 161 2.15 0.06 -2.28
N LEU A 162 1.22 0.14 -3.24
CA LEU A 162 1.44 0.87 -4.49
C LEU A 162 1.70 2.34 -4.22
N ALA A 163 0.90 3.01 -3.38
CA ALA A 163 1.14 4.41 -3.00
C ALA A 163 2.52 4.60 -2.37
N ARG A 164 2.90 3.71 -1.43
CA ARG A 164 4.24 3.70 -0.81
C ARG A 164 5.34 3.48 -1.85
N THR A 165 5.09 2.62 -2.83
CA THR A 165 6.07 2.27 -3.87
C THR A 165 6.32 3.47 -4.78
N LEU A 166 5.25 4.09 -5.28
CA LEU A 166 5.33 5.25 -6.16
C LEU A 166 6.05 6.43 -5.48
N ALA A 167 5.79 6.68 -4.19
CA ALA A 167 6.43 7.75 -3.43
C ALA A 167 7.88 7.47 -3.00
N GLU A 168 8.30 6.20 -2.97
CA GLU A 168 9.65 5.80 -2.53
C GLU A 168 10.64 5.69 -3.70
N TYR A 169 10.13 5.52 -4.93
CA TYR A 169 10.97 5.48 -6.12
C TYR A 169 11.84 6.75 -6.25
N PRO A 170 13.12 6.60 -6.66
CA PRO A 170 13.94 7.73 -7.07
C PRO A 170 13.29 8.50 -8.23
N ALA A 171 13.39 9.83 -8.21
CA ALA A 171 12.79 10.69 -9.22
C ALA A 171 13.23 10.36 -10.65
N ASN A 172 14.49 9.96 -10.86
CA ASN A 172 15.00 9.56 -12.16
C ASN A 172 14.40 8.24 -12.69
N MET A 173 13.64 7.50 -11.87
CA MET A 173 12.98 6.25 -12.24
C MET A 173 11.46 6.38 -12.32
N ILE A 174 10.88 7.34 -11.58
CA ILE A 174 9.44 7.63 -11.58
C ILE A 174 9.17 9.05 -12.05
N THR A 175 9.55 9.33 -13.30
CA THR A 175 9.19 10.57 -13.98
C THR A 175 7.67 10.67 -14.20
N PRO A 176 7.09 11.83 -14.55
CA PRO A 176 5.70 11.96 -14.99
C PRO A 176 5.30 10.92 -16.04
N THR A 177 6.15 10.68 -17.05
CA THR A 177 5.89 9.66 -18.08
C THR A 177 5.86 8.26 -17.45
N ALA A 178 6.92 7.87 -16.73
CA ALA A 178 7.00 6.54 -16.11
C ALA A 178 5.90 6.30 -15.07
N PHE A 179 5.46 7.34 -14.34
CA PHE A 179 4.34 7.29 -13.43
C PHE A 179 3.06 6.91 -14.18
N THR A 180 2.73 7.59 -15.28
CA THR A 180 1.52 7.27 -16.06
C THR A 180 1.56 5.88 -16.67
N GLU A 181 2.72 5.42 -17.18
CA GLU A 181 2.90 4.06 -17.71
C GLU A 181 2.71 3.01 -16.62
N ARG A 182 3.31 3.23 -15.45
CA ARG A 182 3.14 2.36 -14.29
C ARG A 182 1.67 2.27 -13.88
N VAL A 183 0.98 3.41 -13.79
CA VAL A 183 -0.44 3.44 -13.43
C VAL A 183 -1.29 2.71 -14.47
N ARG A 184 -1.07 2.93 -15.76
CA ARG A 184 -1.78 2.19 -16.81
C ARG A 184 -1.66 0.68 -16.62
N LYS A 185 -0.45 0.18 -16.35
CA LYS A 185 -0.20 -1.24 -16.11
C LYS A 185 -0.95 -1.78 -14.89
N GLU A 186 -1.00 -1.03 -13.79
CA GLU A 186 -1.69 -1.46 -12.56
C GLU A 186 -3.22 -1.58 -12.74
N PHE A 187 -3.79 -0.83 -13.69
CA PHE A 187 -5.22 -0.82 -14.01
C PHE A 187 -5.59 -1.70 -15.20
N GLU A 188 -4.64 -2.40 -15.83
CA GLU A 188 -4.92 -3.31 -16.94
C GLU A 188 -5.95 -4.38 -16.54
N GLY A 189 -6.94 -4.60 -17.41
CA GLY A 189 -7.99 -5.60 -17.22
C GLY A 189 -9.07 -5.23 -16.21
N ILE A 190 -9.02 -4.05 -15.58
CA ILE A 190 -10.07 -3.62 -14.65
C ILE A 190 -11.27 -3.07 -15.43
N ALA A 191 -12.44 -3.66 -15.20
CA ALA A 191 -13.68 -3.25 -15.85
C ALA A 191 -14.11 -1.82 -15.43
N ASN A 192 -14.81 -1.13 -16.35
CA ASN A 192 -15.37 0.20 -16.14
C ASN A 192 -14.36 1.32 -15.84
N VAL A 193 -13.07 1.09 -16.12
CA VAL A 193 -12.01 2.08 -15.99
C VAL A 193 -11.56 2.55 -17.37
N GLU A 194 -11.48 3.86 -17.54
CA GLU A 194 -10.82 4.53 -18.65
C GLU A 194 -9.65 5.36 -18.11
N ILE A 195 -8.47 5.22 -18.70
CA ILE A 195 -7.29 6.03 -18.35
C ILE A 195 -6.92 6.90 -19.53
N ILE A 196 -6.88 8.20 -19.29
CA ILE A 196 -6.50 9.20 -20.29
C ILE A 196 -5.27 9.94 -19.79
N VAL A 197 -4.26 10.03 -20.66
CA VAL A 197 -3.04 10.80 -20.39
C VAL A 197 -3.01 11.94 -21.38
N ARG A 198 -3.15 13.16 -20.87
CA ARG A 198 -3.10 14.39 -21.67
C ARG A 198 -1.71 15.00 -21.61
N ASP A 199 -1.34 15.69 -22.68
CA ASP A 199 -0.08 16.40 -22.81
C ASP A 199 -0.24 17.91 -22.52
N GLU A 200 0.87 18.63 -22.64
CA GLU A 200 0.94 20.08 -22.44
C GLU A 200 0.13 20.86 -23.48
N ALA A 201 0.01 20.35 -24.71
CA ALA A 201 -0.80 20.99 -25.75
C ALA A 201 -2.28 20.99 -25.37
N TRP A 202 -2.80 19.84 -24.93
CA TRP A 202 -4.15 19.76 -24.38
C TRP A 202 -4.32 20.66 -23.15
N ALA A 203 -3.34 20.70 -22.24
CA ALA A 203 -3.42 21.56 -21.06
C ALA A 203 -3.46 23.06 -21.45
N ALA A 204 -2.75 23.45 -22.50
CA ALA A 204 -2.79 24.82 -23.06
C ALA A 204 -4.14 25.14 -23.68
N GLU A 205 -4.73 24.21 -24.45
CA GLU A 205 -6.10 24.35 -24.98
C GLU A 205 -7.14 24.51 -23.87
N LYS A 206 -6.90 23.92 -22.69
CA LYS A 206 -7.75 24.05 -21.50
C LYS A 206 -7.41 25.27 -20.63
N GLY A 207 -6.43 26.09 -21.00
CA GLY A 207 -6.04 27.29 -20.27
C GLY A 207 -5.39 27.00 -18.90
N MET A 208 -4.75 25.84 -18.73
CA MET A 208 -4.10 25.43 -17.48
C MET A 208 -2.75 26.11 -17.27
N ASN A 209 -2.70 27.43 -17.41
CA ASN A 209 -1.45 28.22 -17.46
C ASN A 209 -0.60 28.10 -16.18
N VAL A 210 -1.23 27.94 -15.01
CA VAL A 210 -0.51 27.75 -13.74
C VAL A 210 0.21 26.40 -13.71
N PHE A 211 -0.40 25.34 -14.25
CA PHE A 211 0.25 24.04 -14.36
C PHE A 211 1.41 24.10 -15.34
N LEU A 212 1.17 24.62 -16.56
CA LEU A 212 2.19 24.77 -17.61
C LEU A 212 3.39 25.60 -17.17
N SER A 213 3.15 26.67 -16.40
CA SER A 213 4.21 27.50 -15.83
C SER A 213 5.21 26.66 -15.00
N VAL A 214 4.75 25.65 -14.26
CA VAL A 214 5.64 24.80 -13.46
C VAL A 214 6.48 23.85 -14.35
N THR A 215 5.97 23.47 -15.54
CA THR A 215 6.63 22.49 -16.40
C THR A 215 7.83 23.04 -17.14
N HIS A 216 7.89 24.37 -17.37
CA HIS A 216 8.93 25.01 -18.17
C HIS A 216 10.36 24.80 -17.66
N GLY A 217 10.53 24.41 -16.40
CA GLY A 217 11.84 24.18 -15.79
C GLY A 217 12.46 22.81 -16.07
N THR A 218 11.69 21.85 -16.59
CA THR A 218 12.17 20.48 -16.87
C THR A 218 12.14 20.16 -18.36
N SER A 219 12.95 19.20 -18.79
CA SER A 219 12.87 18.60 -20.13
C SER A 219 11.94 17.38 -20.18
N GLU A 220 11.54 16.86 -19.01
CA GLU A 220 10.64 15.74 -18.91
C GLU A 220 9.20 16.18 -19.23
N PRO A 221 8.51 15.58 -20.21
CA PRO A 221 7.19 16.02 -20.62
C PRO A 221 6.16 15.91 -19.50
N ALA A 222 5.48 17.00 -19.19
CA ALA A 222 4.40 16.97 -18.22
C ALA A 222 3.20 16.15 -18.72
N LYS A 223 2.48 15.54 -17.78
CA LYS A 223 1.31 14.70 -18.03
C LYS A 223 0.16 15.15 -17.17
N PHE A 224 -1.03 15.27 -17.73
CA PHE A 224 -2.25 15.37 -16.93
C PHE A 224 -2.98 14.02 -17.01
N LEU A 225 -2.91 13.26 -15.92
CA LEU A 225 -3.51 11.92 -15.85
C LEU A 225 -4.95 12.03 -15.35
N GLU A 226 -5.86 11.40 -16.08
CA GLU A 226 -7.28 11.23 -15.73
C GLU A 226 -7.59 9.73 -15.65
N ILE A 227 -8.17 9.29 -14.54
CA ILE A 227 -8.70 7.93 -14.37
C ILE A 227 -10.19 8.06 -14.11
N ILE A 228 -10.99 7.57 -15.04
CA ILE A 228 -12.45 7.65 -14.99
C ILE A 228 -12.96 6.25 -14.68
N TYR A 229 -13.53 6.06 -13.51
CA TYR A 229 -14.18 4.82 -13.09
C TYR A 229 -15.69 5.03 -13.03
N LYS A 230 -16.43 4.27 -13.84
CA LYS A 230 -17.89 4.32 -13.87
C LYS A 230 -18.47 3.13 -13.12
N GLY A 231 -18.36 3.16 -11.79
CA GLY A 231 -18.83 2.08 -10.93
C GLY A 231 -20.33 2.08 -10.67
N ALA A 232 -20.98 3.25 -10.65
CA ALA A 232 -22.39 3.38 -10.28
C ALA A 232 -23.35 2.68 -11.26
N ALA A 233 -24.53 2.30 -10.79
CA ALA A 233 -25.61 1.80 -11.65
C ALA A 233 -25.98 2.85 -12.73
N ASP A 234 -26.18 4.10 -12.30
CA ASP A 234 -26.29 5.24 -13.20
C ASP A 234 -24.89 5.77 -13.56
N LYS A 235 -24.44 5.47 -14.78
CA LYS A 235 -23.14 5.89 -15.32
C LYS A 235 -23.04 7.41 -15.56
N THR A 236 -24.15 8.14 -15.46
CA THR A 236 -24.22 9.60 -15.63
C THR A 236 -24.30 10.34 -14.30
N ALA A 237 -24.50 9.63 -13.19
CA ALA A 237 -24.50 10.21 -11.86
C ALA A 237 -23.18 10.94 -11.59
N ALA A 238 -23.27 12.06 -10.87
CA ALA A 238 -22.12 12.91 -10.55
C ALA A 238 -21.00 12.09 -9.87
N PRO A 239 -19.76 12.12 -10.40
CA PRO A 239 -18.67 11.36 -9.82
C PRO A 239 -18.10 12.07 -8.59
N LEU A 240 -17.51 11.29 -7.68
CA LEU A 240 -16.54 11.83 -6.73
C LEU A 240 -15.26 12.21 -7.48
N ALA A 241 -14.66 13.34 -7.14
CA ALA A 241 -13.43 13.82 -7.74
C ALA A 241 -12.27 13.72 -6.74
N PHE A 242 -11.26 12.91 -7.06
CA PHE A 242 -10.01 12.86 -6.30
C PHE A 242 -8.91 13.57 -7.07
N VAL A 243 -8.32 14.60 -6.46
CA VAL A 243 -7.24 15.37 -7.08
C VAL A 243 -5.97 15.20 -6.26
N GLY A 244 -4.90 14.75 -6.90
CA GLY A 244 -3.62 14.49 -6.24
C GLY A 244 -2.49 15.33 -6.84
N LYS A 245 -1.75 16.05 -6.00
CA LYS A 245 -0.51 16.73 -6.40
C LYS A 245 0.50 15.71 -6.94
N GLY A 246 0.99 15.94 -8.17
CA GLY A 246 1.88 15.03 -8.89
C GLY A 246 3.27 15.60 -9.19
N ILE A 247 3.91 16.30 -8.25
CA ILE A 247 5.28 16.78 -8.49
C ILE A 247 6.27 15.64 -8.25
N THR A 248 6.78 15.01 -9.32
CA THR A 248 7.64 13.82 -9.21
C THR A 248 9.04 14.14 -8.66
N PHE A 249 9.45 15.40 -8.80
CA PHE A 249 10.57 15.96 -8.05
C PHE A 249 10.41 17.46 -7.89
N ASP A 250 10.65 17.97 -6.68
CA ASP A 250 10.56 19.40 -6.37
C ASP A 250 11.92 19.95 -5.92
N SER A 251 12.67 20.57 -6.84
CA SER A 251 13.88 21.30 -6.49
C SER A 251 13.58 22.64 -5.82
N GLY A 252 12.34 23.14 -5.90
CA GLY A 252 11.95 24.52 -5.62
C GLY A 252 11.94 25.44 -6.85
N GLY A 253 12.35 24.96 -8.03
CA GLY A 253 12.56 25.79 -9.21
C GLY A 253 13.69 26.79 -9.00
N ILE A 254 13.55 28.01 -9.53
CA ILE A 254 14.52 29.12 -9.32
C ILE A 254 14.72 29.44 -7.83
N SER A 255 13.66 29.32 -7.02
CA SER A 255 13.74 29.40 -5.56
C SER A 255 14.23 28.07 -4.98
N LEU A 256 15.47 27.73 -5.30
CA LEU A 256 16.05 26.43 -5.00
C LEU A 256 15.98 26.10 -3.50
N LYS A 257 15.46 24.91 -3.18
CA LYS A 257 15.46 24.39 -1.81
C LYS A 257 16.91 24.18 -1.33
N PRO A 258 17.16 24.26 -0.02
CA PRO A 258 18.45 23.83 0.54
C PRO A 258 18.75 22.38 0.16
N GLY A 259 20.02 22.07 -0.13
CA GLY A 259 20.42 20.71 -0.52
C GLY A 259 20.15 19.66 0.56
N ALA A 260 20.21 20.05 1.84
CA ALA A 260 19.87 19.20 2.96
C ALA A 260 18.39 18.76 2.88
N GLY A 261 18.16 17.46 2.69
CA GLY A 261 16.81 16.89 2.63
C GLY A 261 16.13 16.98 1.26
N MET A 262 16.70 17.67 0.26
CA MET A 262 16.11 17.78 -1.09
C MET A 262 15.87 16.40 -1.74
N LYS A 263 16.70 15.39 -1.43
CA LYS A 263 16.48 14.01 -1.88
C LYS A 263 15.11 13.41 -1.50
N LEU A 264 14.47 13.93 -0.45
CA LEU A 264 13.14 13.49 -0.01
C LEU A 264 12.02 14.06 -0.91
N MET A 265 12.30 15.08 -1.72
CA MET A 265 11.34 15.73 -2.62
C MET A 265 10.92 14.84 -3.80
N ARG A 266 11.54 13.66 -3.98
CA ARG A 266 10.98 12.58 -4.81
C ARG A 266 9.58 12.14 -4.34
N GLY A 267 9.26 12.35 -3.07
CA GLY A 267 7.96 12.04 -2.47
C GLY A 267 6.91 13.16 -2.62
N ASP A 268 7.21 14.26 -3.32
CA ASP A 268 6.29 15.40 -3.46
C ASP A 268 5.09 15.12 -4.39
N MET A 269 5.05 13.92 -4.96
CA MET A 269 3.95 13.31 -5.69
C MET A 269 3.12 12.35 -4.82
N GLY A 270 3.34 12.31 -3.49
CA GLY A 270 2.63 11.41 -2.57
C GLY A 270 1.10 11.59 -2.60
N GLY A 271 0.62 12.79 -2.92
CA GLY A 271 -0.80 13.06 -3.15
C GLY A 271 -1.34 12.30 -4.37
N ALA A 272 -0.66 12.40 -5.52
CA ALA A 272 -0.97 11.64 -6.73
C ALA A 272 -0.91 10.12 -6.46
N ALA A 273 0.13 9.66 -5.77
CA ALA A 273 0.28 8.26 -5.38
C ALA A 273 -0.92 7.75 -4.57
N ALA A 274 -1.37 8.53 -3.59
CA ALA A 274 -2.49 8.18 -2.72
C ALA A 274 -3.82 8.12 -3.47
N VAL A 275 -4.16 9.14 -4.26
CA VAL A 275 -5.46 9.18 -4.97
C VAL A 275 -5.56 8.12 -6.07
N VAL A 276 -4.48 7.87 -6.81
CA VAL A 276 -4.45 6.83 -7.84
C VAL A 276 -4.58 5.45 -7.21
N SER A 277 -3.87 5.21 -6.10
CA SER A 277 -3.95 3.93 -5.40
C SER A 277 -5.31 3.72 -4.74
N ALA A 278 -5.95 4.77 -4.22
CA ALA A 278 -7.32 4.70 -3.73
C ALA A 278 -8.31 4.39 -4.86
N GLY A 279 -8.14 5.03 -6.03
CA GLY A 279 -8.92 4.73 -7.23
C GLY A 279 -8.76 3.28 -7.68
N LEU A 280 -7.54 2.75 -7.63
CA LEU A 280 -7.25 1.34 -7.93
C LEU A 280 -7.98 0.40 -6.96
N ALA A 281 -7.93 0.69 -5.66
CA ALA A 281 -8.64 -0.09 -4.65
C ALA A 281 -10.15 -0.09 -4.91
N ILE A 282 -10.73 1.09 -5.13
CA ILE A 282 -12.17 1.26 -5.41
C ILE A 282 -12.59 0.45 -6.65
N ALA A 283 -11.79 0.52 -7.72
CA ALA A 283 -12.09 -0.18 -8.96
C ALA A 283 -11.92 -1.71 -8.84
N LYS A 284 -10.88 -2.19 -8.14
CA LYS A 284 -10.64 -3.62 -7.89
C LYS A 284 -11.68 -4.25 -6.98
N LEU A 285 -12.14 -3.52 -5.98
CA LEU A 285 -13.13 -4.02 -5.03
C LEU A 285 -14.51 -4.17 -5.64
N GLN A 286 -14.74 -3.63 -6.85
CA GLN A 286 -15.98 -3.70 -7.61
C GLN A 286 -17.19 -3.65 -6.67
N LEU A 287 -17.21 -2.60 -5.82
CA LEU A 287 -18.11 -2.52 -4.65
C LEU A 287 -19.48 -3.08 -5.04
N PRO A 288 -19.98 -4.14 -4.36
CA PRO A 288 -21.21 -4.82 -4.76
C PRO A 288 -22.32 -3.79 -4.99
N CYS A 289 -23.21 -4.05 -5.95
CA CYS A 289 -24.33 -3.17 -6.32
C CYS A 289 -25.17 -2.68 -5.12
N ASP A 290 -25.10 -3.37 -3.99
CA ASP A 290 -25.84 -3.12 -2.76
C ASP A 290 -25.09 -2.20 -1.77
N VAL A 291 -23.79 -1.94 -1.98
CA VAL A 291 -22.95 -1.01 -1.20
C VAL A 291 -22.55 0.15 -2.11
N ALA A 292 -23.42 1.16 -2.20
CA ALA A 292 -23.18 2.47 -2.82
C ALA A 292 -22.07 2.47 -3.91
N THR A 293 -22.36 1.87 -5.07
CA THR A 293 -21.48 1.96 -6.23
C THR A 293 -21.35 3.41 -6.68
N ILE A 294 -20.13 3.95 -6.71
CA ILE A 294 -19.85 5.35 -7.08
C ILE A 294 -19.23 5.47 -8.48
N ASN A 295 -19.50 6.58 -9.16
CA ASN A 295 -18.62 7.06 -10.22
C ASN A 295 -17.47 7.83 -9.57
N LEU A 296 -16.25 7.67 -10.09
CA LEU A 296 -15.04 8.29 -9.57
C LEU A 296 -14.22 8.86 -10.73
N VAL A 297 -13.71 10.06 -10.56
CA VAL A 297 -12.70 10.64 -11.44
C VAL A 297 -11.48 10.97 -10.59
N VAL A 298 -10.33 10.40 -10.93
CA VAL A 298 -9.04 10.74 -10.33
C VAL A 298 -8.26 11.60 -11.32
N THR A 299 -7.80 12.77 -10.90
CA THR A 299 -6.93 13.62 -11.71
C THR A 299 -5.64 13.95 -11.00
N THR A 300 -4.52 13.87 -11.73
CA THR A 300 -3.21 14.23 -11.20
C THR A 300 -2.41 14.99 -12.26
N PRO A 301 -2.15 16.30 -12.07
CA PRO A 301 -1.16 17.02 -12.87
C PRO A 301 0.25 16.56 -12.44
N LEU A 302 0.98 15.96 -13.37
CA LEU A 302 2.30 15.37 -13.17
C LEU A 302 3.36 16.19 -13.90
N THR A 303 4.35 16.67 -13.16
CA THR A 303 5.51 17.40 -13.70
C THR A 303 6.67 17.35 -12.70
N GLU A 304 7.85 17.77 -13.12
CA GLU A 304 8.96 18.10 -12.21
C GLU A 304 9.07 19.62 -12.06
N ASN A 305 9.34 20.10 -10.85
CA ASN A 305 9.66 21.51 -10.61
C ASN A 305 11.18 21.64 -10.53
N MET A 306 11.79 22.13 -11.62
CA MET A 306 13.23 22.14 -11.84
C MET A 306 13.75 23.55 -12.17
N PRO A 307 15.03 23.89 -11.89
CA PRO A 307 15.60 25.21 -12.11
C PRO A 307 16.18 25.33 -13.54
N GLY A 308 15.47 24.81 -14.55
CA GLY A 308 15.92 24.86 -15.95
C GLY A 308 15.96 26.28 -16.51
N PRO A 309 16.57 26.48 -17.69
CA PRO A 309 16.75 27.81 -18.30
C PRO A 309 15.44 28.53 -18.62
N SER A 310 14.35 27.78 -18.78
CA SER A 310 13.01 28.30 -19.06
C SER A 310 12.10 28.29 -17.83
N ALA A 311 12.62 27.95 -16.64
CA ALA A 311 11.83 27.88 -15.43
C ALA A 311 11.16 29.23 -15.10
N THR A 312 9.93 29.14 -14.59
CA THR A 312 9.22 30.29 -14.05
C THR A 312 10.01 30.93 -12.90
N LYS A 313 10.02 32.26 -12.90
CA LYS A 313 10.79 33.08 -11.96
C LYS A 313 9.88 33.64 -10.87
N PRO A 314 10.42 33.90 -9.67
CA PRO A 314 9.72 34.67 -8.66
C PRO A 314 9.30 36.04 -9.23
N GLY A 315 7.99 36.32 -9.20
CA GLY A 315 7.42 37.57 -9.72
C GLY A 315 6.79 37.47 -11.12
N ASP A 316 6.91 36.33 -11.81
CA ASP A 316 6.13 36.07 -13.02
C ASP A 316 4.63 36.02 -12.67
N MET A 317 3.77 36.64 -13.50
CA MET A 317 2.30 36.70 -13.35
C MET A 317 1.58 35.96 -14.47
#